data_AF-A0A1V4I7G1-F1
#
_entry.id   AF-A0A1V4I7G1-F1
#
_cell.length_a   1.000
_cell.length_b   1.000
_cell.length_c   1.000
_cell.angle_alpha   90.00
_cell.angle_beta   90.00
_cell.angle_gamma   90.00
#
_symmetry.space_group_name_H-M   'P 1'
#
loop_
_entity.id
_entity.type
_entity.pdbx_description
1 polymer ?
#
loop_
_entity_poly.entity_id
_entity_poly.type
_entity_poly.pdbx_seq_one_letter_code
_entity_poly.pdbx_strand_id
1 'polypeptide(L)'
;MKKVFILVFIFILAIGVVILNLDKNEGNNLDYNNIYKYKTKYVGDASKVSNLVNNLNYGEFKTKISLNTQNRPYVVNIHYSRIPKNLSQEDTKTITANIFKNASIMFCLIENLDEVNFIFEEQYTVETFSFDRESINKVFNEDIRNYSTSLDKFESEFLKLIERHMYNTSNI
;
A
#
# COMPACT_ATOMS: atom_id res chain seq x y z
N MET A 1 18.09 68.99 -11.15
CA MET A 1 19.52 68.88 -10.77
C MET A 1 19.69 67.67 -9.87
N LYS A 2 20.65 66.79 -10.20
CA LYS A 2 21.48 65.91 -9.34
C LYS A 2 20.85 65.31 -8.06
N LYS A 3 20.91 64.02 -7.72
CA LYS A 3 21.56 62.80 -8.24
C LYS A 3 20.87 61.61 -7.53
N VAL A 4 20.84 60.47 -8.22
CA VAL A 4 20.48 59.13 -7.74
C VAL A 4 21.42 58.68 -6.61
N PHE A 5 20.88 57.99 -5.59
CA PHE A 5 21.60 56.96 -4.84
C PHE A 5 20.73 55.71 -4.77
N ILE A 6 21.19 54.65 -5.43
CA ILE A 6 20.64 53.29 -5.36
C ILE A 6 21.23 52.62 -4.11
N LEU A 7 20.41 51.88 -3.36
CA LEU A 7 20.88 50.68 -2.69
C LEU A 7 19.77 49.62 -2.67
N VAL A 8 20.03 48.55 -3.41
CA VAL A 8 19.27 47.31 -3.53
C VAL A 8 19.57 46.45 -2.30
N PHE A 9 18.56 45.85 -1.68
CA PHE A 9 18.68 44.47 -1.19
C PHE A 9 17.32 43.78 -1.21
N ILE A 10 17.33 42.65 -1.92
CA ILE A 10 16.24 41.73 -2.24
C ILE A 10 15.82 40.97 -0.98
N PHE A 11 14.52 40.86 -0.69
CA PHE A 11 13.97 39.60 -0.15
C PHE A 11 12.59 39.34 -0.74
N ILE A 12 12.66 38.44 -1.71
CA ILE A 12 11.59 37.75 -2.42
C ILE A 12 10.56 37.18 -1.43
N LEU A 13 9.29 37.47 -1.72
CA LEU A 13 8.10 36.68 -1.42
C LEU A 13 8.01 36.11 -0.01
N ALA A 14 7.37 36.87 0.88
CA ALA A 14 6.62 36.36 2.01
C ALA A 14 5.37 35.56 1.55
N ILE A 15 5.56 34.60 0.64
CA ILE A 15 4.67 33.43 0.52
C ILE A 15 5.14 32.46 1.60
N GLY A 16 4.98 32.89 2.85
CA GLY A 16 4.95 31.99 3.99
C GLY A 16 3.58 31.35 4.02
N VAL A 17 3.27 30.53 3.01
CA VAL A 17 2.20 29.53 3.13
C VAL A 17 2.70 28.56 4.18
N VAL A 18 2.35 28.87 5.43
CA VAL A 18 2.39 27.93 6.53
C VAL A 18 1.33 26.88 6.23
N ILE A 19 1.70 25.87 5.45
CA ILE A 19 1.07 24.57 5.48
C ILE A 19 2.18 23.59 5.83
N LEU A 20 2.52 23.58 7.12
CA LEU A 20 3.14 22.42 7.74
C LEU A 20 2.08 21.77 8.63
N ASN A 21 1.03 21.25 8.00
CA ASN A 21 0.45 20.02 8.51
C ASN A 21 1.38 18.90 8.03
N LEU A 22 2.53 18.77 8.70
CA LEU A 22 3.18 17.47 8.78
C LEU A 22 2.28 16.66 9.69
N ASP A 23 1.21 16.13 9.12
CA ASP A 23 0.51 15.01 9.72
C ASP A 23 1.51 13.86 9.72
N LYS A 24 2.32 13.83 10.77
CA LYS A 24 3.24 12.75 11.05
C LYS A 24 2.37 11.61 11.57
N ASN A 25 1.58 11.05 10.66
CA ASN A 25 0.90 9.79 10.86
C ASN A 25 2.03 8.79 11.13
N GLU A 26 2.19 8.35 12.38
CA GLU A 26 3.03 7.21 12.74
C GLU A 26 2.37 5.93 12.19
N GLY A 27 2.12 5.91 10.88
CA GLY A 27 1.70 4.72 10.17
C GLY A 27 2.87 3.76 10.16
N ASN A 28 2.61 2.52 10.59
CA ASN A 28 3.55 1.41 10.60
C ASN A 28 4.52 1.49 9.41
N ASN A 29 5.77 1.84 9.68
CA ASN A 29 6.76 2.02 8.63
C ASN A 29 7.20 0.64 8.15
N LEU A 30 6.53 0.14 7.11
CA LEU A 30 6.83 -1.14 6.50
C LEU A 30 8.28 -1.15 5.97
N ASP A 31 9.01 -2.22 6.23
CA ASP A 31 10.34 -2.43 5.65
C ASP A 31 10.19 -2.92 4.20
N TYR A 32 10.09 -1.97 3.26
CA TYR A 32 9.91 -2.25 1.84
C TYR A 32 11.07 -3.01 1.21
N ASN A 33 12.30 -2.78 1.70
CA ASN A 33 13.46 -3.57 1.32
C ASN A 33 13.29 -5.04 1.69
N ASN A 34 12.76 -5.32 2.88
CA ASN A 34 12.49 -6.68 3.31
C ASN A 34 11.30 -7.30 2.56
N ILE A 35 10.22 -6.56 2.36
CA ILE A 35 9.05 -6.96 1.56
C ILE A 35 9.47 -7.38 0.15
N TYR A 36 10.30 -6.56 -0.52
CA TYR A 36 10.69 -6.78 -1.91
C TYR A 36 11.48 -8.08 -2.12
N LYS A 37 12.24 -8.55 -1.11
CA LYS A 37 12.97 -9.84 -1.17
C LYS A 37 12.06 -11.04 -1.40
N TYR A 38 10.78 -10.93 -1.04
CA TYR A 38 9.79 -12.00 -1.22
C TYR A 38 9.05 -11.92 -2.55
N LYS A 39 9.49 -11.07 -3.49
CA LYS A 39 9.02 -11.08 -4.88
C LYS A 39 9.10 -12.51 -5.45
N THR A 40 8.03 -12.91 -6.12
CA THR A 40 7.92 -14.24 -6.71
C THR A 40 7.11 -14.23 -7.99
N LYS A 41 7.42 -15.20 -8.87
CA LYS A 41 6.63 -15.41 -10.08
C LYS A 41 5.32 -16.16 -9.81
N TYR A 42 5.27 -16.92 -8.72
CA TYR A 42 4.25 -17.93 -8.52
C TYR A 42 3.58 -17.81 -7.15
N VAL A 43 2.24 -17.76 -7.13
CA VAL A 43 1.42 -17.94 -5.92
C VAL A 43 1.77 -19.22 -5.18
N GLY A 44 2.16 -20.28 -5.89
CA GLY A 44 2.55 -21.57 -5.31
C GLY A 44 3.85 -21.55 -4.49
N ASP A 45 4.64 -20.47 -4.52
CA ASP A 45 5.78 -20.30 -3.63
C ASP A 45 5.29 -19.90 -2.23
N ALA A 46 4.76 -20.89 -1.50
CA ALA A 46 4.10 -20.67 -0.22
C ALA A 46 5.02 -20.00 0.82
N SER A 47 6.33 -20.28 0.77
CA SER A 47 7.30 -19.65 1.66
C SER A 47 7.42 -18.16 1.38
N LYS A 48 7.60 -17.77 0.10
CA LYS A 48 7.67 -16.35 -0.26
C LYS A 48 6.36 -15.63 -0.05
N VAL A 49 5.23 -16.22 -0.44
CA VAL A 49 3.90 -15.60 -0.24
C VAL A 49 3.64 -15.39 1.25
N SER A 50 3.90 -16.39 2.10
CA SER A 50 3.70 -16.25 3.53
C SER A 50 4.61 -15.18 4.13
N ASN A 51 5.88 -15.13 3.74
CA ASN A 51 6.81 -14.13 4.24
C ASN A 51 6.51 -12.73 3.73
N LEU A 52 6.01 -12.59 2.49
CA LEU A 52 5.50 -11.32 1.98
C LEU A 52 4.37 -10.82 2.88
N VAL A 53 3.34 -11.64 3.09
CA VAL A 53 2.18 -11.29 3.92
C VAL A 53 2.57 -11.00 5.38
N ASN A 54 3.55 -11.71 5.94
CA ASN A 54 4.09 -11.43 7.29
C ASN A 54 4.60 -9.98 7.44
N ASN A 55 5.14 -9.40 6.37
CA ASN A 55 5.76 -8.08 6.39
C ASN A 55 4.84 -6.96 5.91
N LEU A 56 3.58 -7.26 5.55
CA LEU A 56 2.57 -6.28 5.17
C LEU A 56 1.80 -5.75 6.38
N ASN A 57 0.97 -4.72 6.17
CA ASN A 57 0.08 -4.23 7.22
C ASN A 57 -0.77 -5.37 7.76
N TYR A 58 -0.90 -5.43 9.08
CA TYR A 58 -1.66 -6.45 9.80
C TYR A 58 -1.13 -7.89 9.64
N GLY A 59 0.05 -8.08 9.05
CA GLY A 59 0.66 -9.40 8.83
C GLY A 59 0.87 -10.21 10.11
N GLU A 60 1.07 -9.54 11.25
CA GLU A 60 1.19 -10.16 12.58
C GLU A 60 -0.13 -10.76 13.10
N PHE A 61 -1.28 -10.30 12.61
CA PHE A 61 -2.61 -10.71 13.09
C PHE A 61 -3.28 -11.80 12.24
N LYS A 62 -2.67 -12.17 11.10
CA LYS A 62 -3.22 -13.25 10.27
C LYS A 62 -3.12 -14.58 11.02
N THR A 63 -4.12 -15.44 10.81
CA THR A 63 -4.18 -16.77 11.38
C THR A 63 -3.83 -17.86 10.37
N LYS A 64 -4.17 -17.65 9.10
CA LYS A 64 -4.01 -18.64 8.04
C LYS A 64 -3.83 -17.98 6.69
N ILE A 65 -3.02 -18.61 5.84
CA ILE A 65 -2.95 -18.31 4.42
C ILE A 65 -3.34 -19.58 3.65
N SER A 66 -4.23 -19.44 2.67
CA SER A 66 -4.60 -20.51 1.75
C SER A 66 -4.30 -20.09 0.32
N LEU A 67 -3.73 -20.98 -0.47
CA LEU A 67 -3.29 -20.71 -1.84
C LEU A 67 -4.08 -21.61 -2.81
N ASN A 68 -4.84 -20.99 -3.70
CA ASN A 68 -5.60 -21.71 -4.72
C ASN A 68 -4.79 -21.67 -6.03
N THR A 69 -4.05 -22.74 -6.29
CA THR A 69 -3.06 -22.79 -7.38
C THR A 69 -3.32 -23.88 -8.41
N GLN A 70 -4.36 -24.70 -8.21
CA GLN A 70 -4.68 -25.82 -9.09
C GLN A 70 -5.15 -25.36 -10.48
N ASN A 71 -6.00 -24.35 -10.51
CA ASN A 71 -6.55 -23.76 -11.73
C ASN A 71 -6.66 -22.24 -11.56
N ARG A 72 -6.71 -21.51 -12.67
CA ARG A 72 -7.02 -20.08 -12.63
C ARG A 72 -8.50 -19.86 -12.26
N PRO A 73 -8.83 -18.74 -11.57
CA PRO A 73 -7.90 -17.70 -11.10
C PRO A 73 -6.98 -18.21 -9.97
N TYR A 74 -5.73 -17.77 -9.98
CA TYR A 74 -4.79 -18.05 -8.88
C TYR A 74 -5.05 -17.11 -7.70
N VAL A 75 -5.46 -17.66 -6.56
CA VAL A 75 -5.98 -16.88 -5.42
C VAL A 75 -5.11 -17.03 -4.18
N VAL A 76 -4.91 -15.92 -3.45
CA VAL A 76 -4.39 -15.93 -2.09
C VAL A 76 -5.50 -15.51 -1.12
N ASN A 77 -5.85 -16.39 -0.19
CA ASN A 77 -6.79 -16.08 0.90
C ASN A 77 -6.01 -15.89 2.20
N ILE A 78 -6.17 -14.73 2.84
CA ILE A 78 -5.52 -14.38 4.10
C ILE A 78 -6.60 -14.22 5.16
N HIS A 79 -6.58 -15.10 6.16
CA HIS A 79 -7.55 -15.12 7.25
C HIS A 79 -7.01 -14.40 8.47
N TYR A 80 -7.88 -13.71 9.19
CA TYR A 80 -7.61 -12.97 10.42
C TYR A 80 -8.68 -13.34 11.47
N SER A 81 -8.28 -13.58 12.73
CA SER A 81 -9.22 -13.96 13.81
C SER A 81 -9.97 -12.78 14.45
N ARG A 82 -9.60 -11.55 14.11
CA ARG A 82 -10.34 -10.33 14.45
C ARG A 82 -9.76 -9.16 13.67
N ILE A 83 -10.52 -8.07 13.55
CA ILE A 83 -9.95 -6.73 13.40
C ILE A 83 -9.15 -6.43 14.70
N PRO A 84 -7.81 -6.23 14.64
CA PRO A 84 -6.99 -5.95 15.83
C PRO A 84 -7.63 -4.93 16.77
N LYS A 85 -7.47 -5.08 18.09
CA LYS A 85 -8.00 -4.08 19.06
C LYS A 85 -7.35 -2.70 18.86
N ASN A 86 -6.20 -2.67 18.19
CA ASN A 86 -5.51 -1.43 17.80
C ASN A 86 -6.19 -0.79 16.58
N LEU A 87 -6.85 -1.60 15.74
CA LEU A 87 -7.72 -1.13 14.67
C LEU A 87 -9.04 -0.56 15.18
N SER A 88 -9.49 -0.85 16.42
CA SER A 88 -10.66 -0.14 16.96
C SER A 88 -10.37 1.32 17.31
N GLN A 89 -9.10 1.74 17.23
CA GLN A 89 -8.67 3.15 17.29
C GLN A 89 -8.38 3.73 15.91
N GLU A 90 -8.22 2.90 14.87
CA GLU A 90 -8.12 3.33 13.48
C GLU A 90 -9.52 3.39 12.87
N ASP A 91 -9.87 4.48 12.19
CA ASP A 91 -11.14 4.53 11.48
C ASP A 91 -11.15 3.50 10.34
N THR A 92 -12.33 2.95 10.01
CA THR A 92 -12.55 1.97 8.91
C THR A 92 -11.88 2.37 7.59
N LYS A 93 -11.74 3.68 7.36
CA LYS A 93 -11.04 4.28 6.23
C LYS A 93 -9.56 3.89 6.17
N THR A 94 -8.84 3.99 7.29
CA THR A 94 -7.42 3.63 7.42
C THR A 94 -7.21 2.14 7.18
N ILE A 95 -8.08 1.31 7.75
CA ILE A 95 -8.08 -0.15 7.55
C ILE A 95 -8.20 -0.48 6.06
N THR A 96 -9.21 0.10 5.40
CA THR A 96 -9.49 -0.15 3.99
C THR A 96 -8.32 0.31 3.12
N ALA A 97 -7.72 1.47 3.44
CA ALA A 97 -6.56 2.00 2.72
C ALA A 97 -5.31 1.11 2.87
N ASN A 98 -5.06 0.58 4.07
CA ASN A 98 -3.96 -0.35 4.32
C ASN A 98 -4.18 -1.72 3.65
N ILE A 99 -5.41 -2.21 3.62
CA ILE A 99 -5.78 -3.43 2.88
C ILE A 99 -5.56 -3.23 1.37
N PHE A 100 -6.01 -2.10 0.81
CA PHE A 100 -5.76 -1.76 -0.60
C PHE A 100 -4.25 -1.69 -0.91
N LYS A 101 -3.46 -1.08 -0.03
CA LYS A 101 -2.00 -1.03 -0.14
C LYS A 101 -1.38 -2.42 -0.13
N ASN A 102 -1.82 -3.29 0.78
CA ASN A 102 -1.38 -4.69 0.82
C ASN A 102 -1.68 -5.41 -0.50
N ALA A 103 -2.92 -5.30 -1.00
CA ALA A 103 -3.32 -5.90 -2.27
C ALA A 103 -2.44 -5.41 -3.44
N SER A 104 -2.24 -4.08 -3.52
CA SER A 104 -1.41 -3.45 -4.56
C SER A 104 0.03 -3.95 -4.54
N ILE A 105 0.65 -4.05 -3.35
CA ILE A 105 2.00 -4.61 -3.19
C ILE A 105 2.03 -6.08 -3.61
N MET A 106 1.05 -6.88 -3.20
CA MET A 106 0.99 -8.30 -3.56
C MET A 106 0.84 -8.51 -5.07
N PHE A 107 -0.02 -7.75 -5.75
CA PHE A 107 -0.16 -7.85 -7.20
C PHE A 107 1.08 -7.38 -7.97
N CYS A 108 1.80 -6.39 -7.43
CA CYS A 108 3.06 -5.94 -8.01
C CYS A 108 4.16 -7.01 -7.87
N LEU A 109 4.25 -7.66 -6.70
CA LEU A 109 5.37 -8.56 -6.37
C LEU A 109 5.11 -10.06 -6.63
N ILE A 110 3.86 -10.48 -6.84
CA ILE A 110 3.49 -11.85 -7.21
C ILE A 110 2.99 -11.86 -8.67
N GLU A 111 3.80 -12.35 -9.60
CA GLU A 111 3.58 -12.16 -11.05
C GLU A 111 2.28 -12.79 -11.57
N ASN A 112 1.92 -13.98 -11.10
CA ASN A 112 0.74 -14.71 -11.55
C ASN A 112 -0.46 -14.66 -10.60
N LEU A 113 -0.44 -13.82 -9.55
CA LEU A 113 -1.60 -13.66 -8.67
C LEU A 113 -2.78 -13.06 -9.43
N ASP A 114 -3.95 -13.69 -9.41
CA ASP A 114 -5.14 -13.17 -10.11
C ASP A 114 -6.08 -12.47 -9.12
N GLU A 115 -6.21 -13.00 -7.90
CA GLU A 115 -7.12 -12.50 -6.85
C GLU A 115 -6.50 -12.61 -5.45
N VAL A 116 -6.79 -11.66 -4.57
CA VAL A 116 -6.46 -11.72 -3.14
C VAL A 116 -7.67 -11.38 -2.29
N ASN A 117 -7.90 -12.19 -1.26
CA ASN A 117 -9.00 -12.04 -0.30
C ASN A 117 -8.45 -11.86 1.11
N PHE A 118 -8.87 -10.77 1.76
CA PHE A 118 -8.59 -10.50 3.17
C PHE A 118 -9.86 -10.80 3.98
N ILE A 119 -9.83 -11.89 4.75
CA ILE A 119 -11.00 -12.48 5.41
C ILE A 119 -10.88 -12.27 6.91
N PHE A 120 -11.75 -11.43 7.46
CA PHE A 120 -11.82 -11.13 8.89
C PHE A 120 -12.97 -11.92 9.51
N GLU A 121 -12.63 -12.90 10.33
CA GLU A 121 -13.58 -13.76 11.03
C GLU A 121 -13.72 -13.26 12.47
N GLU A 122 -14.88 -12.71 12.82
CA GLU A 122 -15.28 -12.46 14.20
C GLU A 122 -16.36 -13.47 14.62
N GLN A 123 -16.61 -13.62 15.93
CA GLN A 123 -17.40 -14.74 16.49
C GLN A 123 -18.71 -15.07 15.75
N TYR A 124 -19.38 -14.08 15.14
CA TYR A 124 -20.62 -14.27 14.40
C TYR A 124 -20.64 -13.62 13.01
N THR A 125 -19.55 -12.99 12.57
CA THR A 125 -19.51 -12.21 11.32
C THR A 125 -18.23 -12.48 10.55
N VAL A 126 -18.36 -12.61 9.23
CA VAL A 126 -17.23 -12.71 8.30
C VAL A 126 -17.27 -11.51 7.37
N GLU A 127 -16.23 -10.70 7.40
CA GLU A 127 -16.03 -9.60 6.44
C GLU A 127 -14.92 -10.00 5.47
N THR A 128 -15.11 -9.76 4.19
CA THR A 128 -14.11 -10.10 3.16
C THR A 128 -13.89 -8.92 2.23
N PHE A 129 -12.62 -8.52 2.11
CA PHE A 129 -12.18 -7.55 1.12
C PHE A 129 -11.48 -8.31 -0.01
N SER A 130 -12.10 -8.32 -1.18
CA SER A 130 -11.62 -9.01 -2.37
C SER A 130 -11.10 -8.02 -3.39
N PHE A 131 -9.94 -8.32 -3.96
CA PHE A 131 -9.36 -7.54 -5.05
C PHE A 131 -8.93 -8.49 -6.15
N ASP A 132 -9.18 -8.11 -7.39
CA ASP A 132 -8.62 -8.73 -8.58
C ASP A 132 -7.56 -7.82 -9.21
N ARG A 133 -6.63 -8.44 -9.96
CA ARG A 133 -5.53 -7.73 -10.62
C ARG A 133 -6.02 -6.65 -11.58
N GLU A 134 -7.08 -6.91 -12.35
CA GLU A 134 -7.54 -5.99 -13.37
C GLU A 134 -8.11 -4.71 -12.74
N SER A 135 -8.85 -4.84 -11.64
CA SER A 135 -9.37 -3.71 -10.88
C SER A 135 -8.25 -2.82 -10.33
N ILE A 136 -7.18 -3.41 -9.78
CA ILE A 136 -6.02 -2.65 -9.30
C ILE A 136 -5.27 -1.98 -10.46
N ASN A 137 -5.05 -2.70 -11.57
CA ASN A 137 -4.41 -2.12 -12.76
C ASN A 137 -5.21 -0.93 -13.32
N LYS A 138 -6.55 -0.99 -13.30
CA LYS A 138 -7.42 0.12 -13.71
C LYS A 138 -7.26 1.35 -12.82
N VAL A 139 -7.07 1.18 -11.51
CA VAL A 139 -6.81 2.31 -10.59
C VAL A 139 -5.56 3.09 -10.98
N PHE A 140 -4.51 2.40 -11.41
CA PHE A 140 -3.24 3.02 -11.82
C PHE A 140 -3.11 3.25 -13.33
N ASN A 141 -4.12 2.84 -14.11
CA ASN A 141 -4.16 2.91 -15.56
C ASN A 141 -2.96 2.22 -16.25
N GLU A 142 -2.42 1.16 -15.65
CA GLU A 142 -1.31 0.36 -16.20
C GLU A 142 -1.18 -0.99 -15.49
N ASP A 143 -0.31 -1.87 -16.03
CA ASP A 143 0.07 -3.10 -15.33
C ASP A 143 1.12 -2.82 -14.25
N ILE A 144 0.70 -2.87 -12.99
CA ILE A 144 1.56 -2.51 -11.85
C ILE A 144 2.76 -3.44 -11.65
N ARG A 145 2.80 -4.60 -12.31
CA ARG A 145 3.99 -5.49 -12.30
C ARG A 145 5.22 -4.82 -12.89
N ASN A 146 5.02 -3.82 -13.75
CA ASN A 146 6.10 -3.03 -14.35
C ASN A 146 6.93 -2.27 -13.33
N TYR A 147 6.41 -2.08 -12.11
CA TYR A 147 7.15 -1.46 -11.01
C TYR A 147 8.03 -2.44 -10.23
N SER A 148 7.81 -3.74 -10.39
CA SER A 148 8.59 -4.75 -9.69
C SER A 148 9.96 -5.01 -10.33
N THR A 149 10.34 -4.33 -11.43
CA THR A 149 11.57 -4.61 -12.20
C THR A 149 12.85 -4.29 -11.43
N SER A 150 12.78 -3.37 -10.47
CA SER A 150 13.87 -3.07 -9.54
C SER A 150 13.28 -2.59 -8.21
N LEU A 151 14.07 -2.71 -7.14
CA LEU A 151 13.73 -2.16 -5.83
C LEU A 151 13.52 -0.64 -5.90
N ASP A 152 14.44 0.07 -6.57
CA ASP A 152 14.35 1.53 -6.75
C ASP A 152 13.04 1.94 -7.41
N LYS A 153 12.61 1.25 -8.47
CA LYS A 153 11.34 1.54 -9.15
C LYS A 153 10.13 1.24 -8.26
N PHE A 154 10.18 0.13 -7.53
CA PHE A 154 9.15 -0.22 -6.55
C PHE A 154 9.01 0.86 -5.48
N GLU A 155 10.11 1.28 -4.85
CA GLU A 155 10.08 2.24 -3.74
C GLU A 155 9.82 3.67 -4.20
N SER A 156 10.53 4.12 -5.24
CA SER A 156 10.54 5.55 -5.61
C SER A 156 9.38 5.95 -6.53
N GLU A 157 8.74 5.01 -7.22
CA GLU A 157 7.61 5.26 -8.11
C GLU A 157 6.33 4.64 -7.57
N PHE A 158 6.29 3.31 -7.38
CA PHE A 158 5.03 2.61 -7.08
C PHE A 158 4.44 2.95 -5.71
N LEU A 159 5.27 2.98 -4.66
CA LEU A 159 4.78 3.35 -3.33
C LEU A 159 4.19 4.77 -3.32
N LYS A 160 4.81 5.72 -4.05
CA LYS A 160 4.27 7.09 -4.20
C LYS A 160 2.95 7.13 -4.96
N LEU A 161 2.76 6.24 -5.94
CA LEU A 161 1.48 6.13 -6.65
C LEU A 161 0.37 5.64 -5.72
N ILE A 162 0.64 4.62 -4.90
CA ILE A 162 -0.30 4.14 -3.89
C ILE A 162 -0.65 5.26 -2.90
N GLU A 163 0.37 5.93 -2.34
CA GLU A 163 0.17 7.02 -1.37
C GLU A 163 -0.65 8.18 -1.96
N ARG A 164 -0.38 8.58 -3.21
CA ARG A 164 -1.15 9.60 -3.91
C ARG A 164 -2.61 9.18 -4.08
N HIS A 165 -2.86 7.92 -4.47
CA HIS A 165 -4.22 7.41 -4.59
C HIS A 165 -4.94 7.42 -3.24
N MET A 166 -4.29 6.94 -2.18
CA MET A 166 -4.85 6.93 -0.82
C MET A 166 -5.16 8.36 -0.33
N TYR A 167 -4.28 9.33 -0.57
CA TYR A 167 -4.53 10.73 -0.21
C TYR A 167 -5.72 11.33 -0.96
N ASN A 168 -5.85 11.07 -2.27
CA ASN A 168 -6.94 11.61 -3.07
C ASN A 168 -8.30 11.03 -2.67
N THR A 169 -8.36 9.72 -2.41
CA THR A 169 -9.60 9.06 -1.92
C THR A 169 -9.91 9.45 -0.47
N SER A 170 -8.91 9.97 0.27
CA SER A 170 -9.12 10.39 1.65
C SER A 170 -9.71 11.78 1.83
N ASN A 171 -9.68 12.61 0.80
CA ASN A 171 -10.17 13.99 0.83
C ASN A 171 -11.48 14.21 0.06
N ILE A 172 -12.17 13.12 -0.28
CA ILE A 172 -13.53 13.08 -0.85
C ILE A 172 -14.46 12.53 0.23
#